data_AF-A0A257SL40-F1
#
_entry.id   AF-A0A257SL40-F1
#
_cell.length_a   1.000
_cell.length_b   1.000
_cell.length_c   1.000
_cell.angle_alpha   90.00
_cell.angle_beta   90.00
_cell.angle_gamma   90.00
#
_symmetry.space_group_name_H-M   'P 1'
#
loop_
_entity.id
_entity.type
_entity.pdbx_description
1 polymer ?
#
loop_
_entity_poly.entity_id
_entity_poly.type
_entity_poly.pdbx_seq_one_letter_code
_entity_poly.pdbx_strand_id
1 'polypeptide(L)'
;GWRRRKNKAQLGFYINPITGTWSKQEDPDASEESQEKEEGLLDKVPNQRIVPFVEDHRNLLILAPAHGLSLEAMATLQAALKRGIEMTFQIEEAELVAEPLPKSDERRALMFYEAAEGGAGVLTRLVSEPASLREVASAALQMMHYGKAEGGPWQFEALEATDKHICEAGCYQCLLSYFNQPDHENINRRNADALKLLVALANAEVHLIAAVTASTLTPSQPFVPGQSTSAQWLQAITQAGFRLPDATDVPVQQGAAIAAAQYAAARALVFLTPISPDLHRVLSDKGWQVLDFADLAQWSIRFATYPEIFGLPEKPQ
;
A
#
# COMPACT_ATOMS: atom_id res chain seq x y z
N GLY A 1 -15.51 -16.85 -18.52
CA GLY A 1 -14.20 -16.18 -18.68
C GLY A 1 -13.09 -16.88 -17.92
N TRP A 2 -12.64 -16.35 -16.78
CA TRP A 2 -11.54 -16.94 -15.98
C TRP A 2 -12.02 -17.62 -14.68
N ARG A 3 -13.00 -17.02 -13.99
CA ARG A 3 -13.62 -17.59 -12.77
C ARG A 3 -14.38 -18.92 -12.99
N ARG A 4 -14.88 -19.16 -14.22
CA ARG A 4 -15.69 -20.35 -14.57
C ARG A 4 -14.88 -21.51 -15.19
N ARG A 5 -13.55 -21.40 -15.31
CA ARG A 5 -12.73 -22.44 -15.97
C ARG A 5 -12.61 -23.69 -15.09
N LYS A 6 -12.74 -24.87 -15.70
CA LYS A 6 -12.47 -26.16 -15.04
C LYS A 6 -11.01 -26.28 -14.58
N ASN A 7 -10.06 -25.76 -15.37
CA ASN A 7 -8.65 -25.75 -15.01
C ASN A 7 -8.14 -24.30 -14.88
N LYS A 8 -7.88 -23.86 -13.64
CA LYS A 8 -7.40 -22.49 -13.35
C LYS A 8 -5.94 -22.25 -13.72
N ALA A 9 -5.14 -23.30 -13.92
CA ALA A 9 -3.72 -23.18 -14.28
C ALA A 9 -3.51 -22.89 -15.78
N GLN A 10 -4.54 -23.08 -16.62
CA GLN A 10 -4.47 -22.80 -18.04
C GLN A 10 -4.92 -21.37 -18.32
N LEU A 11 -3.96 -20.50 -18.66
CA LEU A 11 -4.17 -19.11 -19.00
C LEU A 11 -4.34 -18.91 -20.52
N GLY A 12 -5.06 -17.84 -20.89
CA GLY A 12 -5.23 -17.43 -22.28
C GLY A 12 -6.47 -17.97 -22.98
N PHE A 13 -6.61 -17.63 -24.25
CA PHE A 13 -7.71 -17.99 -25.14
C PHE A 13 -7.14 -18.31 -26.52
N TYR A 14 -7.82 -19.17 -27.27
CA TYR A 14 -7.42 -19.51 -28.63
C TYR A 14 -8.02 -18.54 -29.64
N ILE A 15 -7.20 -18.04 -30.57
CA ILE A 15 -7.62 -17.17 -31.68
C ILE A 15 -7.05 -17.72 -32.99
N ASN A 16 -7.83 -17.66 -34.07
CA ASN A 16 -7.30 -17.86 -35.42
C ASN A 16 -6.50 -16.59 -35.80
N PRO A 17 -5.18 -16.69 -36.01
CA PRO A 17 -4.34 -15.50 -36.24
C PRO A 17 -4.57 -14.84 -37.60
N ILE A 18 -5.26 -15.49 -38.54
CA ILE A 18 -5.56 -14.97 -39.87
C ILE A 18 -6.93 -14.28 -39.92
N THR A 19 -7.95 -14.89 -39.31
CA THR A 19 -9.32 -14.36 -39.34
C THR A 19 -9.64 -13.48 -38.14
N GLY A 20 -8.86 -13.55 -37.06
CA GLY A 20 -9.12 -12.85 -35.80
C GLY A 20 -10.29 -13.42 -34.99
N THR A 21 -10.83 -14.58 -35.36
CA THR A 21 -11.96 -15.20 -34.65
C THR A 21 -11.52 -15.98 -33.42
N TRP A 22 -12.22 -15.79 -32.30
CA TRP A 22 -12.00 -16.56 -31.07
C TRP A 22 -12.50 -17.99 -31.25
N SER A 23 -11.68 -18.97 -30.84
CA SER A 23 -12.05 -20.38 -30.89
C SER A 23 -12.96 -20.76 -29.73
N LYS A 24 -14.04 -21.49 -30.03
CA LYS A 24 -14.99 -22.03 -29.05
C LYS A 24 -14.49 -23.30 -28.34
N GLN A 25 -13.30 -23.81 -28.68
CA GLN A 25 -12.77 -25.09 -28.19
C GLN A 25 -12.69 -25.23 -26.65
N GLU A 26 -12.76 -24.13 -25.90
CA GLU A 26 -12.71 -24.14 -24.43
C GLU A 26 -13.85 -23.34 -23.77
N ASP A 27 -14.94 -23.07 -24.49
CA ASP A 27 -16.11 -22.41 -23.90
C ASP A 27 -17.02 -23.45 -23.22
N PRO A 28 -17.14 -23.45 -21.87
CA PRO A 28 -17.93 -24.45 -21.16
C PRO A 28 -19.45 -24.36 -21.44
N ASP A 29 -19.92 -23.28 -22.07
CA ASP A 29 -21.32 -23.05 -22.45
C ASP A 29 -21.59 -23.30 -23.96
N ALA A 30 -20.59 -23.76 -24.74
CA ALA A 30 -20.79 -24.06 -26.17
C ALA A 30 -21.51 -25.40 -26.37
N SER A 31 -22.76 -25.34 -26.84
CA SER A 31 -23.52 -26.50 -27.33
C SER A 31 -22.87 -27.07 -28.61
N GLU A 32 -22.77 -28.40 -28.70
CA GLU A 32 -22.12 -29.15 -29.80
C GLU A 32 -22.79 -28.99 -31.19
N GLU A 33 -23.90 -28.26 -31.30
CA GLU A 33 -24.77 -28.21 -32.49
C GLU A 33 -24.39 -27.20 -33.59
N SER A 34 -23.16 -26.71 -33.66
CA SER A 34 -22.76 -25.81 -34.78
C SER A 34 -21.40 -26.16 -35.38
N GLN A 35 -21.24 -27.41 -35.81
CA GLN A 35 -20.18 -27.84 -36.72
C GLN A 35 -20.67 -27.84 -38.18
N GLU A 36 -21.22 -26.73 -38.67
CA GLU A 36 -21.32 -26.54 -40.12
C GLU A 36 -20.00 -25.93 -40.60
N LYS A 37 -19.19 -26.78 -41.22
CA LYS A 37 -17.91 -26.46 -41.85
C LYS A 37 -18.14 -25.66 -43.13
N GLU A 38 -17.97 -24.34 -43.08
CA GLU A 38 -17.42 -23.61 -44.23
C GLU A 38 -15.90 -23.60 -44.09
N GLU A 39 -15.24 -24.67 -44.56
CA GLU A 39 -13.77 -24.74 -44.62
C GLU A 39 -13.26 -23.80 -45.73
N GLY A 40 -13.15 -22.51 -45.40
CA GLY A 40 -12.37 -21.57 -46.19
C GLY A 40 -10.88 -21.91 -46.12
N LEU A 41 -10.12 -21.64 -47.19
CA LEU A 41 -8.65 -21.84 -47.24
C LEU A 41 -7.88 -21.18 -46.07
N LEU A 42 -8.50 -20.22 -45.38
CA LEU A 42 -7.96 -19.49 -44.23
C LEU A 42 -8.12 -20.22 -42.88
N ASP A 43 -8.92 -21.29 -42.80
CA ASP A 43 -9.12 -22.10 -41.58
C ASP A 43 -8.07 -23.21 -41.38
N LYS A 44 -7.09 -23.32 -42.29
CA LYS A 44 -5.99 -24.30 -42.18
C LYS A 44 -4.87 -23.85 -41.24
N VAL A 45 -4.89 -22.61 -40.76
CA VAL A 45 -3.88 -22.11 -39.81
C VAL A 45 -4.28 -22.50 -38.39
N PRO A 46 -3.40 -23.17 -37.62
CA PRO A 46 -3.74 -23.59 -36.27
C PRO A 46 -4.00 -22.39 -35.36
N ASN A 47 -5.06 -22.50 -34.56
CA ASN A 47 -5.38 -21.51 -33.54
C ASN A 47 -4.20 -21.32 -32.58
N GLN A 48 -3.90 -20.07 -32.26
CA GLN A 48 -2.83 -19.71 -31.34
C GLN A 48 -3.43 -19.35 -29.99
N ARG A 49 -2.79 -19.81 -28.91
CA ARG A 49 -3.18 -19.43 -27.55
C ARG A 49 -2.52 -18.10 -27.21
N ILE A 50 -3.34 -17.07 -27.03
CA ILE A 50 -2.90 -15.75 -26.61
C ILE A 50 -3.40 -15.46 -25.19
N VAL A 51 -2.64 -14.67 -24.44
CA VAL A 51 -3.09 -14.11 -23.18
C VAL A 51 -3.24 -12.62 -23.40
N PRO A 52 -4.45 -12.12 -23.70
CA PRO A 52 -4.68 -10.69 -23.72
C PRO A 52 -4.37 -10.16 -22.32
N PHE A 53 -3.48 -9.18 -22.26
CA PHE A 53 -3.23 -8.41 -21.06
C PHE A 53 -3.41 -6.94 -21.41
N VAL A 54 -3.79 -6.17 -20.39
CA VAL A 54 -3.81 -4.73 -20.45
C VAL A 54 -2.86 -4.27 -19.36
N GLU A 55 -1.99 -3.32 -19.70
CA GLU A 55 -1.19 -2.60 -18.72
C GLU A 55 -1.91 -1.29 -18.41
N ASP A 56 -1.99 -0.97 -17.12
CA ASP A 56 -2.65 0.24 -16.65
C ASP A 56 -1.82 0.82 -15.50
N HIS A 57 -1.80 2.15 -15.40
CA HIS A 57 -1.10 2.88 -14.36
C HIS A 57 -2.12 3.65 -13.54
N ARG A 58 -2.21 3.32 -12.26
CA ARG A 58 -3.18 3.91 -11.32
C ARG A 58 -2.45 4.53 -10.15
N ASN A 59 -2.95 5.68 -9.70
CA ASN A 59 -2.49 6.27 -8.46
C ASN A 59 -2.94 5.38 -7.29
N LEU A 60 -2.03 5.22 -6.33
CA LEU A 60 -2.24 4.43 -5.14
C LEU A 60 -1.70 5.17 -3.92
N LEU A 61 -2.43 5.09 -2.82
CA LEU A 61 -2.07 5.63 -1.53
C LEU A 61 -2.17 4.52 -0.49
N ILE A 62 -1.12 4.33 0.31
CA ILE A 62 -1.14 3.39 1.43
C ILE A 62 -1.15 4.19 2.73
N LEU A 63 -2.16 3.93 3.55
CA LEU A 63 -2.22 4.43 4.93
C LEU A 63 -1.86 3.28 5.87
N ALA A 64 -0.75 3.45 6.59
CA ALA A 64 -0.30 2.52 7.61
C ALA A 64 -0.25 3.25 8.97
N PRO A 65 -1.09 2.86 9.95
CA PRO A 65 -0.99 3.40 11.30
C PRO A 65 0.38 3.10 11.92
N ALA A 66 0.91 4.05 12.71
CA ALA A 66 2.21 3.87 13.38
C ALA A 66 2.21 2.71 14.41
N HIS A 67 1.04 2.39 14.96
CA HIS A 67 0.81 1.27 15.86
C HIS A 67 -0.28 0.38 15.31
N GLY A 68 -0.18 -0.93 15.57
CA GLY A 68 -1.21 -1.88 15.16
C GLY A 68 -2.57 -1.53 15.76
N LEU A 69 -3.61 -1.59 14.93
CA LEU A 69 -5.01 -1.41 15.34
C LEU A 69 -5.76 -2.73 15.22
N SER A 70 -6.87 -2.86 15.93
CA SER A 70 -7.73 -4.04 15.84
C SER A 70 -8.36 -4.16 14.45
N LEU A 71 -8.82 -5.38 14.10
CA LEU A 71 -9.53 -5.64 12.85
C LEU A 71 -10.75 -4.71 12.68
N GLU A 72 -11.54 -4.56 13.74
CA GLU A 72 -12.73 -3.70 13.75
C GLU A 72 -12.36 -2.22 13.52
N ALA A 73 -11.31 -1.73 14.17
CA ALA A 73 -10.83 -0.37 13.98
C ALA A 73 -10.35 -0.12 12.55
N MET A 74 -9.57 -1.04 11.98
CA MET A 74 -9.07 -0.94 10.60
C MET A 74 -10.18 -1.02 9.55
N ALA A 75 -11.15 -1.92 9.72
CA ALA A 75 -12.30 -2.02 8.82
C ALA A 75 -13.17 -0.76 8.87
N THR A 76 -13.39 -0.23 10.09
CA THR A 76 -14.11 1.04 10.29
C THR A 76 -13.36 2.21 9.63
N LEU A 77 -12.04 2.31 9.81
CA LEU A 77 -11.21 3.34 9.20
C LEU A 77 -11.22 3.26 7.66
N GLN A 78 -11.15 2.05 7.11
CA GLN A 78 -11.22 1.83 5.66
C GLN A 78 -12.54 2.37 5.09
N ALA A 79 -13.66 2.00 5.69
CA ALA A 79 -14.97 2.47 5.27
C ALA A 79 -15.10 4.00 5.45
N ALA A 80 -14.69 4.53 6.60
CA ALA A 80 -14.81 5.95 6.93
C ALA A 80 -13.97 6.83 6.01
N LEU A 81 -12.71 6.48 5.78
CA LEU A 81 -11.82 7.27 4.92
C LEU A 81 -12.21 7.15 3.44
N LYS A 82 -12.57 5.97 2.95
CA LYS A 82 -13.06 5.80 1.57
C LYS A 82 -14.27 6.70 1.32
N ARG A 83 -15.28 6.61 2.19
CA ARG A 83 -16.49 7.42 2.11
C ARG A 83 -16.20 8.92 2.32
N GLY A 84 -15.25 9.26 3.19
CA GLY A 84 -14.79 10.64 3.38
C GLY A 84 -14.17 11.24 2.12
N ILE A 85 -13.32 10.49 1.42
CA ILE A 85 -12.70 10.90 0.15
C ILE A 85 -13.80 11.11 -0.91
N GLU A 86 -14.73 10.18 -1.04
CA GLU A 86 -15.88 10.30 -1.95
C GLU A 86 -16.67 11.59 -1.72
N MET A 87 -16.98 11.91 -0.47
CA MET A 87 -17.76 13.11 -0.15
C MET A 87 -17.00 14.41 -0.32
N THR A 88 -15.73 14.45 0.09
CA THR A 88 -14.91 15.67 -0.03
C THR A 88 -14.62 16.02 -1.49
N PHE A 89 -14.32 15.01 -2.32
CA PHE A 89 -13.95 15.24 -3.72
C PHE A 89 -15.10 15.02 -4.71
N GLN A 90 -16.29 14.63 -4.24
CA GLN A 90 -17.49 14.41 -5.05
C GLN A 90 -17.27 13.39 -6.18
N ILE A 91 -16.59 12.29 -5.86
CA ILE A 91 -16.36 11.16 -6.78
C ILE A 91 -17.32 10.01 -6.48
N GLU A 92 -17.55 9.16 -7.47
CA GLU A 92 -18.40 7.97 -7.31
C GLU A 92 -17.68 6.84 -6.54
N GLU A 93 -18.46 5.98 -5.89
CA GLU A 93 -17.92 4.84 -5.12
C GLU A 93 -17.06 3.90 -5.97
N ALA A 94 -17.37 3.79 -7.27
CA ALA A 94 -16.66 2.96 -8.23
C ALA A 94 -15.34 3.57 -8.72
N GLU A 95 -15.11 4.87 -8.50
CA GLU A 95 -13.89 5.57 -8.94
C GLU A 95 -12.75 5.45 -7.94
N LEU A 96 -13.02 5.04 -6.70
CA LEU A 96 -12.04 4.80 -5.66
C LEU A 96 -12.27 3.44 -5.01
N VAL A 97 -11.23 2.61 -5.02
CA VAL A 97 -11.26 1.32 -4.32
C VAL A 97 -10.40 1.41 -3.07
N ALA A 98 -10.85 0.75 -2.00
CA ALA A 98 -10.10 0.61 -0.76
C ALA A 98 -9.98 -0.87 -0.41
N GLU A 99 -8.76 -1.37 -0.29
CA GLU A 99 -8.44 -2.76 -0.01
C GLU A 99 -7.57 -2.86 1.27
N PRO A 100 -7.82 -3.85 2.13
CA PRO A 100 -6.97 -4.11 3.28
C PRO A 100 -5.68 -4.83 2.86
N LEU A 101 -4.56 -4.46 3.49
CA LEU A 101 -3.28 -5.13 3.31
C LEU A 101 -2.79 -5.81 4.61
N PRO A 102 -2.19 -7.01 4.54
CA PRO A 102 -2.06 -7.85 3.34
C PRO A 102 -3.37 -8.54 2.91
N LYS A 103 -4.34 -8.69 3.82
CA LYS A 103 -5.60 -9.40 3.57
C LYS A 103 -6.71 -8.97 4.53
N SER A 104 -7.95 -9.31 4.19
CA SER A 104 -9.16 -8.83 4.91
C SER A 104 -9.26 -9.19 6.39
N ASP A 105 -8.69 -10.33 6.81
CA ASP A 105 -8.67 -10.83 8.19
C ASP A 105 -7.41 -10.41 8.98
N GLU A 106 -6.46 -9.73 8.33
CA GLU A 106 -5.22 -9.22 8.92
C GLU A 106 -4.89 -7.85 8.30
N ARG A 107 -5.51 -6.80 8.85
CA ARG A 107 -5.39 -5.43 8.30
C ARG A 107 -4.27 -4.67 8.99
N ARG A 108 -3.13 -4.56 8.33
CA ARG A 108 -1.96 -3.80 8.79
C ARG A 108 -1.83 -2.43 8.11
N ALA A 109 -2.34 -2.31 6.89
CA ALA A 109 -2.44 -1.06 6.16
C ALA A 109 -3.69 -1.04 5.29
N LEU A 110 -4.07 0.15 4.83
CA LEU A 110 -5.20 0.38 3.93
C LEU A 110 -4.65 0.91 2.61
N MET A 111 -4.98 0.24 1.52
CA MET A 111 -4.58 0.61 0.17
C MET A 111 -5.75 1.23 -0.56
N PHE A 112 -5.63 2.50 -0.93
CA PHE A 112 -6.57 3.20 -1.79
C PHE A 112 -5.99 3.27 -3.19
N TYR A 113 -6.78 2.98 -4.21
CA TYR A 113 -6.37 3.20 -5.60
C TYR A 113 -7.51 3.72 -6.46
N GLU A 114 -7.16 4.57 -7.42
CA GLU A 114 -8.11 5.18 -8.34
C GLU A 114 -8.52 4.15 -9.40
N ALA A 115 -9.82 3.89 -9.50
CA ALA A 115 -10.36 2.86 -10.36
C ALA A 115 -10.70 3.34 -11.79
N ALA A 116 -10.87 4.65 -11.97
CA ALA A 116 -11.13 5.26 -13.27
C ALA A 116 -9.87 5.28 -14.16
N GLU A 117 -10.06 5.03 -15.46
CA GLU A 117 -9.00 5.21 -16.46
C GLU A 117 -8.56 6.69 -16.49
N GLY A 118 -7.26 6.93 -16.36
CA GLY A 118 -6.70 8.29 -16.24
C GLY A 118 -6.65 8.86 -14.82
N GLY A 119 -7.30 8.21 -13.84
CA GLY A 119 -7.28 8.59 -12.43
C GLY A 119 -8.15 9.82 -12.10
N ALA A 120 -8.76 9.81 -10.91
CA ALA A 120 -9.52 10.96 -10.40
C ALA A 120 -8.60 12.07 -9.86
N GLY A 121 -7.31 11.78 -9.65
CA GLY A 121 -6.33 12.70 -9.09
C GLY A 121 -6.53 13.05 -7.60
N VAL A 122 -7.52 12.43 -6.95
CA VAL A 122 -7.88 12.69 -5.55
C VAL A 122 -6.79 12.21 -4.58
N LEU A 123 -6.10 11.11 -4.89
CA LEU A 123 -5.04 10.59 -4.05
C LEU A 123 -3.79 11.48 -4.10
N THR A 124 -3.48 12.05 -5.27
CA THR A 124 -2.41 13.03 -5.41
C THR A 124 -2.70 14.27 -4.57
N ARG A 125 -3.94 14.78 -4.61
CA ARG A 125 -4.36 15.94 -3.82
C ARG A 125 -4.23 15.70 -2.32
N LEU A 126 -4.62 14.53 -1.82
CA LEU A 126 -4.44 14.16 -0.41
C LEU A 126 -2.99 14.29 0.09
N VAL A 127 -2.02 14.08 -0.80
CA VAL A 127 -0.59 14.13 -0.48
C VAL A 127 -0.01 15.53 -0.71
N SER A 128 -0.46 16.23 -1.76
CA SER A 128 0.10 17.53 -2.15
C SER A 128 -0.51 18.72 -1.41
N GLU A 129 -1.77 18.62 -0.99
CA GLU A 129 -2.52 19.70 -0.32
C GLU A 129 -2.56 19.43 1.20
N PRO A 130 -1.87 20.23 2.03
CA PRO A 130 -1.69 19.91 3.45
C PRO A 130 -3.00 19.71 4.24
N ALA A 131 -4.05 20.43 3.87
CA ALA A 131 -5.34 20.37 4.55
C ALA A 131 -6.28 19.26 4.03
N SER A 132 -5.99 18.62 2.89
CA SER A 132 -7.01 17.80 2.22
C SER A 132 -7.34 16.51 2.98
N LEU A 133 -6.36 15.89 3.65
CA LEU A 133 -6.63 14.76 4.55
C LEU A 133 -7.46 15.17 5.78
N ARG A 134 -7.26 16.40 6.27
CA ARG A 134 -8.05 16.97 7.36
C ARG A 134 -9.52 17.10 6.98
N GLU A 135 -9.77 17.61 5.78
CA GLU A 135 -11.12 17.79 5.24
C GLU A 135 -11.82 16.45 5.05
N VAL A 136 -11.11 15.45 4.51
CA VAL A 136 -11.61 14.07 4.38
C VAL A 136 -11.97 13.45 5.73
N ALA A 137 -11.10 13.54 6.72
CA ALA A 137 -11.37 12.97 8.04
C ALA A 137 -12.53 13.71 8.75
N SER A 138 -12.63 15.03 8.57
CA SER A 138 -13.76 15.83 9.08
C SER A 138 -15.07 15.42 8.41
N ALA A 139 -15.08 15.23 7.08
CA ALA A 139 -16.26 14.77 6.34
C ALA A 139 -16.67 13.36 6.75
N ALA A 140 -15.70 12.47 6.98
CA ALA A 140 -15.95 11.12 7.49
C ALA A 140 -16.64 11.15 8.87
N LEU A 141 -16.13 11.93 9.82
CA LEU A 141 -16.74 12.08 11.15
C LEU A 141 -18.17 12.63 11.08
N GLN A 142 -18.40 13.67 10.25
CA GLN A 142 -19.74 14.23 10.04
C GLN A 142 -20.72 13.19 9.47
N MET A 143 -20.28 12.44 8.47
CA MET A 143 -21.07 11.38 7.85
C MET A 143 -21.34 10.22 8.79
N MET A 144 -20.41 9.91 9.70
CA MET A 144 -20.59 8.97 10.81
C MET A 144 -21.55 9.48 11.90
N HIS A 145 -22.24 10.60 11.66
CA HIS A 145 -23.18 11.28 12.55
C HIS A 145 -22.53 11.90 13.78
N TYR A 146 -21.32 12.44 13.66
CA TYR A 146 -20.72 13.24 14.73
C TYR A 146 -20.79 14.73 14.43
N GLY A 147 -21.11 15.50 15.47
CA GLY A 147 -21.12 16.96 15.40
C GLY A 147 -19.74 17.56 15.66
N LYS A 148 -19.43 18.66 14.97
CA LYS A 148 -18.27 19.50 15.27
C LYS A 148 -18.74 20.78 15.95
N ALA A 149 -18.11 21.16 17.06
CA ALA A 149 -18.35 22.45 17.70
C ALA A 149 -17.99 23.61 16.76
N GLU A 150 -18.77 24.68 16.77
CA GLU A 150 -18.53 25.85 15.91
C GLU A 150 -17.14 26.45 16.16
N GLY A 151 -16.35 26.61 15.09
CA GLY A 151 -15.03 27.27 15.11
C GLY A 151 -13.92 26.52 15.86
N GLY A 152 -14.19 25.38 16.51
CA GLY A 152 -13.22 24.61 17.29
C GLY A 152 -12.57 23.44 16.54
N PRO A 153 -11.49 22.85 17.06
CA PRO A 153 -10.96 21.58 16.57
C PRO A 153 -11.90 20.41 16.89
N TRP A 154 -11.73 19.27 16.21
CA TRP A 154 -12.37 18.03 16.64
C TRP A 154 -11.75 17.54 17.95
N GLN A 155 -12.56 17.09 18.90
CA GLN A 155 -12.11 16.56 20.19
C GLN A 155 -12.80 15.23 20.45
N PHE A 156 -12.03 14.18 20.74
CA PHE A 156 -12.55 12.83 20.93
C PHE A 156 -13.51 12.76 22.12
N GLU A 157 -13.13 13.39 23.25
CA GLU A 157 -13.91 13.42 24.49
C GLU A 157 -15.21 14.21 24.37
N ALA A 158 -15.32 15.09 23.37
CA ALA A 158 -16.50 15.91 23.09
C ALA A 158 -17.28 15.43 21.85
N LEU A 159 -16.99 14.23 21.33
CA LEU A 159 -17.74 13.67 20.21
C LEU A 159 -19.17 13.33 20.66
N GLU A 160 -20.13 14.10 20.17
CA GLU A 160 -21.55 13.85 20.36
C GLU A 160 -22.17 13.32 19.07
N ALA A 161 -22.86 12.19 19.19
CA ALA A 161 -23.65 11.63 18.10
C ALA A 161 -24.87 12.53 17.82
N THR A 162 -25.01 12.98 16.59
CA THR A 162 -26.13 13.82 16.13
C THR A 162 -27.33 12.99 15.68
N ASP A 163 -27.14 11.71 15.40
CA ASP A 163 -28.21 10.80 15.04
C ASP A 163 -28.97 10.35 16.29
N LYS A 164 -30.27 10.67 16.33
CA LYS A 164 -31.02 10.46 17.56
C LYS A 164 -31.25 8.97 17.86
N HIS A 165 -31.56 8.09 16.88
CA HIS A 165 -31.91 6.69 17.19
C HIS A 165 -31.71 5.62 16.07
N ILE A 166 -30.91 5.87 15.00
CA ILE A 166 -30.94 4.97 13.81
C ILE A 166 -29.63 4.22 13.56
N CYS A 167 -28.46 4.77 13.93
CA CYS A 167 -27.18 4.17 13.55
C CYS A 167 -26.45 3.57 14.77
N GLU A 168 -26.39 2.24 14.85
CA GLU A 168 -25.67 1.55 15.93
C GLU A 168 -24.18 1.41 15.60
N ALA A 169 -23.82 0.40 14.80
CA ALA A 169 -22.45 0.15 14.34
C ALA A 169 -22.16 0.79 12.97
N GLY A 170 -23.17 0.91 12.11
CA GLY A 170 -23.08 1.55 10.80
C GLY A 170 -24.42 1.51 10.08
N CYS A 171 -24.60 2.37 9.09
CA CYS A 171 -25.76 2.37 8.21
C CYS A 171 -25.32 2.72 6.78
N TYR A 172 -26.20 2.51 5.81
CA TYR A 172 -25.94 2.83 4.40
C TYR A 172 -25.80 4.33 4.11
N GLN A 173 -26.20 5.19 5.05
CA GLN A 173 -25.99 6.63 4.94
C GLN A 173 -24.60 7.05 5.45
N CYS A 174 -23.91 6.19 6.21
CA CYS A 174 -22.56 6.43 6.71
C CYS A 174 -21.53 5.46 6.10
N LEU A 175 -21.24 4.35 6.77
CA LEU A 175 -20.11 3.48 6.51
C LEU A 175 -20.45 2.26 5.65
N LEU A 176 -21.72 1.83 5.60
CA LEU A 176 -22.08 0.59 4.90
C LEU A 176 -22.34 0.87 3.42
N SER A 177 -21.86 -0.03 2.57
CA SER A 177 -22.18 -0.09 1.15
C SER A 177 -22.36 -1.54 0.70
N TYR A 178 -22.85 -1.73 -0.53
CA TYR A 178 -22.93 -3.08 -1.10
C TYR A 178 -21.53 -3.66 -1.37
N PHE A 179 -20.54 -2.82 -1.65
CA PHE A 179 -19.19 -3.26 -1.98
C PHE A 179 -18.41 -3.75 -0.75
N ASN A 180 -18.70 -3.18 0.44
CA ASN A 180 -18.07 -3.61 1.69
C ASN A 180 -18.92 -4.58 2.52
N GLN A 181 -19.92 -5.24 1.92
CA GLN A 181 -20.77 -6.21 2.61
C GLN A 181 -20.02 -7.30 3.39
N PRO A 182 -18.91 -7.88 2.88
CA PRO A 182 -18.11 -8.83 3.66
C PRO A 182 -17.50 -8.25 4.94
N ASP A 183 -17.38 -6.92 5.02
CA ASP A 183 -16.76 -6.22 6.14
C ASP A 183 -17.78 -5.72 7.17
N HIS A 184 -19.10 -5.83 6.91
CA HIS A 184 -20.15 -5.25 7.76
C HIS A 184 -20.05 -5.68 9.23
N GLU A 185 -19.69 -6.94 9.51
CA GLU A 185 -19.53 -7.46 10.86
C GLU A 185 -18.33 -6.84 11.62
N ASN A 186 -17.37 -6.26 10.89
CA ASN A 186 -16.19 -5.62 11.46
C ASN A 186 -16.29 -4.08 11.45
N ILE A 187 -17.37 -3.50 10.92
CA ILE A 187 -17.55 -2.04 10.88
C ILE A 187 -18.32 -1.58 12.10
N ASN A 188 -17.71 -0.70 12.88
CA ASN A 188 -18.30 -0.12 14.07
C ASN A 188 -17.90 1.35 14.23
N ARG A 189 -18.80 2.27 13.87
CA ARG A 189 -18.59 3.72 13.94
C ARG A 189 -18.25 4.23 15.33
N ARG A 190 -18.56 3.47 16.39
CA ARG A 190 -18.29 3.81 17.79
C ARG A 190 -16.94 3.27 18.27
N ASN A 191 -16.18 2.58 17.41
CA ASN A 191 -14.88 2.06 17.76
C ASN A 191 -13.94 3.21 18.18
N ALA A 192 -13.48 3.17 19.44
CA ALA A 192 -12.74 4.27 20.03
C ALA A 192 -11.40 4.53 19.34
N ASP A 193 -10.70 3.49 18.87
CA ASP A 193 -9.39 3.64 18.25
C ASP A 193 -9.52 4.24 16.84
N ALA A 194 -10.53 3.81 16.08
CA ALA A 194 -10.87 4.41 14.79
C ALA A 194 -11.23 5.90 14.95
N LEU A 195 -12.09 6.23 15.92
CA LEU A 195 -12.51 7.62 16.19
C LEU A 195 -11.34 8.50 16.63
N LYS A 196 -10.47 8.02 17.51
CA LYS A 196 -9.26 8.77 17.93
C LYS A 196 -8.38 9.09 16.73
N LEU A 197 -8.16 8.13 15.84
CA LEU A 197 -7.34 8.36 14.65
C LEU A 197 -8.03 9.35 13.69
N LEU A 198 -9.34 9.19 13.43
CA LEU A 198 -10.08 10.13 12.59
C LEU A 198 -10.07 11.55 13.16
N VAL A 199 -10.24 11.72 14.47
CA VAL A 199 -10.13 13.02 15.14
C VAL A 199 -8.72 13.59 15.01
N ALA A 200 -7.68 12.77 15.18
CA ALA A 200 -6.31 13.22 14.99
C ALA A 200 -6.08 13.69 13.54
N LEU A 201 -6.51 12.90 12.55
CA LEU A 201 -6.43 13.25 11.13
C LEU A 201 -7.23 14.52 10.80
N ALA A 202 -8.42 14.67 11.36
CA ALA A 202 -9.29 15.84 11.16
C ALA A 202 -8.76 17.12 11.81
N ASN A 203 -7.63 17.06 12.52
CA ASN A 203 -6.87 18.20 13.01
C ASN A 203 -5.44 18.28 12.43
N ALA A 204 -4.99 17.25 11.71
CA ALA A 204 -3.62 17.16 11.20
C ALA A 204 -3.43 17.91 9.87
N GLU A 205 -2.16 18.08 9.48
CA GLU A 205 -1.75 18.56 8.16
C GLU A 205 -0.79 17.55 7.55
N VAL A 206 -0.90 17.33 6.25
CA VAL A 206 -0.01 16.45 5.49
C VAL A 206 1.19 17.27 5.03
N HIS A 207 2.37 16.81 5.39
CA HIS A 207 3.62 17.33 4.86
C HIS A 207 4.37 16.21 4.18
N LEU A 208 4.78 16.45 2.95
CA LEU A 208 5.79 15.63 2.31
C LEU A 208 7.04 15.69 3.17
N ILE A 209 7.46 14.53 3.66
CA ILE A 209 8.82 14.38 4.15
C ILE A 209 9.67 14.52 2.90
N ALA A 210 10.24 15.72 2.69
CA ALA A 210 11.30 15.89 1.73
C ALA A 210 12.30 14.78 2.02
N ALA A 211 12.67 13.98 1.01
CA ALA A 211 13.85 13.13 1.11
C ALA A 211 14.94 14.05 1.66
N VAL A 212 15.32 13.84 2.92
CA VAL A 212 16.00 14.86 3.70
C VAL A 212 17.26 15.21 2.92
N THR A 213 17.30 16.40 2.32
CA THR A 213 18.55 16.99 1.86
C THR A 213 19.31 17.32 3.13
N ALA A 214 20.04 16.32 3.61
CA ALA A 214 20.80 16.38 4.83
C ALA A 214 21.98 17.33 4.63
N SER A 215 21.73 18.62 4.83
CA SER A 215 22.80 19.63 4.84
C SER A 215 23.28 19.98 6.25
N THR A 216 22.84 19.29 7.31
CA THR A 216 23.27 19.64 8.69
C THR A 216 23.51 18.48 9.66
N LEU A 217 23.64 17.23 9.19
CA LEU A 217 24.04 16.11 10.05
C LEU A 217 25.42 15.58 9.64
N THR A 218 26.47 16.31 10.02
CA THR A 218 27.82 15.78 10.14
C THR A 218 28.11 15.43 11.60
N PRO A 219 27.77 14.23 12.09
CA PRO A 219 28.59 13.60 13.11
C PRO A 219 29.82 13.05 12.39
N SER A 220 30.93 13.77 12.49
CA SER A 220 32.26 13.23 12.22
C SER A 220 32.48 12.02 13.15
N GLN A 221 32.17 10.82 12.68
CA GLN A 221 32.50 9.62 13.44
C GLN A 221 34.02 9.39 13.38
N PRO A 222 34.69 9.21 14.53
CA PRO A 222 36.10 8.84 14.53
C PRO A 222 36.24 7.43 13.96
N PHE A 223 36.96 7.30 12.85
CA PHE A 223 37.45 6.02 12.36
C PHE A 223 38.27 5.36 13.48
N VAL A 224 37.79 4.21 13.98
CA VAL A 224 38.54 3.40 14.96
C VAL A 224 39.39 2.40 14.18
N PRO A 225 40.74 2.52 14.20
CA PRO A 225 41.61 1.60 13.48
C PRO A 225 41.44 0.16 14.01
N GLY A 226 41.17 -0.80 13.12
CA GLY A 226 41.06 -2.23 13.44
C GLY A 226 39.64 -2.78 13.59
N GLN A 227 38.60 -1.93 13.51
CA GLN A 227 37.19 -2.36 13.53
C GLN A 227 36.68 -2.60 12.11
N SER A 228 35.91 -3.67 11.88
CA SER A 228 35.31 -3.93 10.56
C SER A 228 34.27 -2.86 10.22
N THR A 229 34.08 -2.58 8.92
CA THR A 229 33.09 -1.59 8.46
C THR A 229 31.67 -1.94 8.93
N SER A 230 31.30 -3.23 8.99
CA SER A 230 30.03 -3.70 9.56
C SER A 230 29.85 -3.28 11.02
N ALA A 231 30.91 -3.41 11.84
CA ALA A 231 30.85 -3.03 13.24
C ALA A 231 30.80 -1.51 13.43
N GLN A 232 31.46 -0.73 12.55
CA GLN A 232 31.35 0.74 12.55
C GLN A 232 29.93 1.19 12.17
N TRP A 233 29.32 0.57 11.15
CA TRP A 233 27.95 0.86 10.74
C TRP A 233 26.94 0.54 11.84
N LEU A 234 27.07 -0.61 12.51
CA LEU A 234 26.20 -0.99 13.63
C LEU A 234 26.33 -0.02 14.81
N GLN A 235 27.54 0.47 15.07
CA GLN A 235 27.74 1.51 16.09
C GLN A 235 27.08 2.83 15.68
N ALA A 236 27.21 3.23 14.41
CA ALA A 236 26.60 4.46 13.89
C ALA A 236 25.08 4.46 14.01
N ILE A 237 24.42 3.38 13.59
CA ILE A 237 22.97 3.28 13.65
C ILE A 237 22.46 3.21 15.10
N THR A 238 23.19 2.54 15.99
CA THR A 238 22.88 2.49 17.42
C THR A 238 23.00 3.87 18.07
N GLN A 239 24.10 4.58 17.82
CA GLN A 239 24.33 5.92 18.38
C GLN A 239 23.31 6.95 17.89
N ALA A 240 22.85 6.81 16.65
CA ALA A 240 21.87 7.69 16.06
C ALA A 240 20.41 7.36 16.51
N GLY A 241 20.21 6.30 17.31
CA GLY A 241 18.90 5.96 17.86
C GLY A 241 17.92 5.39 16.84
N PHE A 242 18.41 4.88 15.71
CA PHE A 242 17.58 4.22 14.69
C PHE A 242 17.37 2.73 15.03
N ARG A 243 16.37 2.13 14.39
CA ARG A 243 16.05 0.71 14.50
C ARG A 243 17.24 -0.16 14.11
N LEU A 244 17.61 -1.06 15.01
CA LEU A 244 18.65 -2.06 14.77
C LEU A 244 18.17 -3.15 13.79
N PRO A 245 19.08 -3.75 13.02
CA PRO A 245 18.71 -4.82 12.08
C PRO A 245 18.30 -6.11 12.80
N ASP A 246 17.49 -6.93 12.11
CA ASP A 246 17.05 -8.24 12.60
C ASP A 246 18.19 -9.28 12.54
N ALA A 247 19.10 -9.13 11.56
CA ALA A 247 20.30 -9.95 11.41
C ALA A 247 21.45 -9.15 10.78
N THR A 248 22.69 -9.55 11.08
CA THR A 248 23.92 -8.95 10.53
C THR A 248 24.75 -9.97 9.75
N ASP A 249 25.60 -9.47 8.84
CA ASP A 249 26.52 -10.28 8.02
C ASP A 249 25.83 -11.46 7.30
N VAL A 250 24.69 -11.18 6.67
CA VAL A 250 23.84 -12.18 6.00
C VAL A 250 24.39 -12.52 4.61
N PRO A 251 24.79 -13.77 4.34
CA PRO A 251 25.20 -14.17 3.00
C PRO A 251 24.00 -14.22 2.05
N VAL A 252 24.13 -13.60 0.88
CA VAL A 252 23.07 -13.53 -0.15
C VAL A 252 23.47 -14.27 -1.41
N GLN A 253 22.47 -14.80 -2.14
CA GLN A 253 22.67 -15.56 -3.39
C GLN A 253 23.81 -16.59 -3.29
N GLN A 254 23.67 -17.56 -2.38
CA GLN A 254 24.69 -18.61 -2.18
C GLN A 254 26.10 -18.07 -1.85
N GLY A 255 26.18 -16.89 -1.22
CA GLY A 255 27.46 -16.28 -0.83
C GLY A 255 28.07 -15.34 -1.86
N ALA A 256 27.33 -14.96 -2.91
CA ALA A 256 27.80 -13.99 -3.90
C ALA A 256 28.10 -12.60 -3.29
N ALA A 257 27.45 -12.25 -2.19
CA ALA A 257 27.79 -11.09 -1.37
C ALA A 257 27.37 -11.32 0.09
N ILE A 258 27.82 -10.44 0.98
CA ILE A 258 27.41 -10.40 2.39
C ILE A 258 26.72 -9.05 2.62
N ALA A 259 25.44 -9.08 2.99
CA ALA A 259 24.72 -7.91 3.45
C ALA A 259 25.12 -7.64 4.91
N ALA A 260 25.56 -6.43 5.22
CA ALA A 260 25.97 -6.06 6.57
C ALA A 260 24.78 -6.09 7.56
N ALA A 261 23.57 -5.81 7.06
CA ALA A 261 22.36 -5.82 7.87
C ALA A 261 21.14 -6.28 7.04
N GLN A 262 20.20 -6.94 7.71
CA GLN A 262 18.91 -7.36 7.18
C GLN A 262 17.78 -6.84 8.07
N TYR A 263 16.76 -6.26 7.43
CA TYR A 263 15.48 -5.91 8.03
C TYR A 263 14.40 -6.78 7.37
N ALA A 264 14.04 -7.88 8.02
CA ALA A 264 13.15 -8.90 7.48
C ALA A 264 11.74 -8.36 7.20
N ALA A 265 11.19 -7.57 8.12
CA ALA A 265 9.85 -7.00 7.98
C ALA A 265 9.75 -5.97 6.84
N ALA A 266 10.79 -5.14 6.69
CA ALA A 266 10.88 -4.14 5.61
C ALA A 266 11.40 -4.75 4.28
N ARG A 267 11.78 -6.03 4.31
CA ARG A 267 12.48 -6.71 3.21
C ARG A 267 13.67 -5.91 2.69
N ALA A 268 14.50 -5.38 3.58
CA ALA A 268 15.66 -4.58 3.22
C ALA A 268 16.98 -5.27 3.56
N LEU A 269 17.98 -5.08 2.69
CA LEU A 269 19.36 -5.52 2.86
C LEU A 269 20.30 -4.33 2.68
N VAL A 270 21.20 -4.13 3.65
CA VAL A 270 22.20 -3.06 3.62
C VAL A 270 23.54 -3.62 3.18
N PHE A 271 24.17 -2.99 2.20
CA PHE A 271 25.50 -3.36 1.71
C PHE A 271 26.49 -2.21 1.93
N LEU A 272 27.62 -2.50 2.58
CA LEU A 272 28.68 -1.53 2.85
C LEU A 272 29.77 -1.54 1.77
N THR A 273 29.57 -2.32 0.71
CA THR A 273 30.38 -2.33 -0.49
C THR A 273 29.44 -2.36 -1.70
N PRO A 274 29.79 -1.69 -2.81
CA PRO A 274 28.95 -1.72 -4.00
C PRO A 274 28.81 -3.15 -4.51
N ILE A 275 27.57 -3.56 -4.80
CA ILE A 275 27.30 -4.85 -5.44
C ILE A 275 27.11 -4.69 -6.95
N SER A 276 27.34 -5.76 -7.71
CA SER A 276 27.14 -5.73 -9.17
C SER A 276 25.67 -5.43 -9.54
N PRO A 277 25.40 -4.74 -10.67
CA PRO A 277 24.03 -4.48 -11.13
C PRO A 277 23.18 -5.74 -11.32
N ASP A 278 23.79 -6.85 -11.77
CA ASP A 278 23.08 -8.13 -11.91
C ASP A 278 22.62 -8.68 -10.56
N LEU A 279 23.49 -8.70 -9.56
CA LEU A 279 23.12 -9.12 -8.21
C LEU A 279 22.02 -8.23 -7.62
N HIS A 280 22.12 -6.91 -7.83
CA HIS A 280 21.08 -5.98 -7.42
C HIS A 280 19.73 -6.35 -8.03
N ARG A 281 19.67 -6.56 -9.35
CA ARG A 281 18.44 -6.97 -10.05
C ARG A 281 17.87 -8.27 -9.49
N VAL A 282 18.69 -9.30 -9.30
CA VAL A 282 18.22 -10.60 -8.79
C VAL A 282 17.66 -10.47 -7.36
N LEU A 283 18.24 -9.63 -6.51
CA LEU A 283 17.71 -9.37 -5.17
C LEU A 283 16.39 -8.58 -5.23
N SER A 284 16.30 -7.58 -6.09
CA SER A 284 15.07 -6.82 -6.34
C SER A 284 13.94 -7.69 -6.88
N ASP A 285 14.22 -8.59 -7.83
CA ASP A 285 13.25 -9.56 -8.38
C ASP A 285 12.73 -10.52 -7.31
N LYS A 286 13.57 -10.82 -6.31
CA LYS A 286 13.16 -11.61 -5.12
C LYS A 286 12.35 -10.78 -4.13
N GLY A 287 12.13 -9.49 -4.37
CA GLY A 287 11.40 -8.56 -3.53
C GLY A 287 12.22 -7.93 -2.40
N TRP A 288 13.55 -7.93 -2.49
CA TRP A 288 14.40 -7.23 -1.52
C TRP A 288 14.66 -5.79 -1.97
N GLN A 289 14.54 -4.86 -1.03
CA GLN A 289 15.10 -3.52 -1.15
C GLN A 289 16.60 -3.61 -0.87
N VAL A 290 17.41 -3.17 -1.83
CA VAL A 290 18.87 -3.20 -1.73
C VAL A 290 19.35 -1.78 -1.44
N LEU A 291 19.90 -1.59 -0.24
CA LEU A 291 20.41 -0.30 0.21
C LEU A 291 21.93 -0.29 0.12
N ASP A 292 22.47 0.57 -0.72
CA ASP A 292 23.89 0.86 -0.73
C ASP A 292 24.23 1.77 0.47
N PHE A 293 25.30 1.47 1.17
CA PHE A 293 25.87 2.24 2.28
C PHE A 293 27.41 2.20 2.18
N ALA A 294 27.96 2.08 0.97
CA ALA A 294 29.41 2.03 0.76
C ALA A 294 30.13 3.32 1.15
N ASP A 295 29.45 4.46 1.04
CA ASP A 295 29.99 5.76 1.43
C ASP A 295 29.67 6.07 2.90
N LEU A 296 30.70 6.00 3.76
CA LEU A 296 30.62 6.30 5.19
C LEU A 296 30.11 7.72 5.46
N ALA A 297 30.47 8.70 4.61
CA ALA A 297 30.06 10.08 4.80
C ALA A 297 28.54 10.28 4.61
N GLN A 298 27.86 9.33 3.97
CA GLN A 298 26.44 9.40 3.68
C GLN A 298 25.57 8.59 4.65
N TRP A 299 26.15 7.88 5.63
CA TRP A 299 25.38 7.01 6.51
C TRP A 299 24.26 7.74 7.25
N SER A 300 24.56 8.89 7.87
CA SER A 300 23.57 9.71 8.58
C SER A 300 22.39 10.11 7.68
N ILE A 301 22.70 10.49 6.44
CA ILE A 301 21.74 10.89 5.41
C ILE A 301 20.87 9.71 5.01
N ARG A 302 21.49 8.57 4.70
CA ARG A 302 20.78 7.37 4.26
C ARG A 302 19.93 6.78 5.37
N PHE A 303 20.33 6.83 6.63
CA PHE A 303 19.46 6.44 7.76
C PHE A 303 18.17 7.26 7.78
N ALA A 304 18.28 8.59 7.63
CA ALA A 304 17.12 9.48 7.61
C ALA A 304 16.26 9.37 6.33
N THR A 305 16.83 8.84 5.23
CA THR A 305 16.14 8.72 3.94
C THR A 305 15.13 7.56 3.92
N TYR A 306 15.34 6.53 4.74
CA TYR A 306 14.48 5.34 4.78
C TYR A 306 13.84 5.15 6.18
N PRO A 307 12.97 6.06 6.64
CA PRO A 307 12.33 5.97 7.95
C PRO A 307 11.41 4.73 8.10
N GLU A 308 10.91 4.18 7.00
CA GLU A 308 10.15 2.92 6.97
C GLU A 308 11.01 1.69 7.31
N ILE A 309 12.33 1.78 7.13
CA ILE A 309 13.29 0.71 7.42
C ILE A 309 13.95 0.97 8.78
N PHE A 310 14.48 2.17 8.96
CA PHE A 310 15.29 2.54 10.13
C PHE A 310 14.49 3.19 11.26
N GLY A 311 13.21 3.50 11.07
CA GLY A 311 12.40 4.24 12.04
C GLY A 311 12.80 5.72 12.14
N LEU A 312 12.17 6.43 13.07
CA LEU A 312 12.59 7.77 13.48
C LEU A 312 13.59 7.64 14.64
N PRO A 313 14.59 8.54 14.75
CA PRO A 313 15.57 8.46 15.82
C PRO A 313 14.87 8.64 17.17
N GLU A 314 15.04 7.67 18.07
CA GLU A 314 14.58 7.81 19.45
C GLU A 314 15.37 8.95 20.10
N LYS A 315 14.68 9.96 20.66
CA LYS A 315 15.35 10.99 21.45
C LYS A 315 16.00 10.31 22.66
N PRO A 316 17.31 10.49 22.91
CA PRO A 316 17.89 10.01 24.15
C PRO A 316 17.16 10.66 25.33
N GLN A 317 16.73 9.83 26.29
CA GLN A 317 16.18 10.28 27.58
C GLN A 317 17.20 11.10 28.36
#